data_AF-A0A0A7EGL4-F1
#
_entry.id   AF-A0A0A7EGL4-F1
#
_cell.length_a   1.000
_cell.length_b   1.000
_cell.length_c   1.000
_cell.angle_alpha   90.00
_cell.angle_beta   90.00
_cell.angle_gamma   90.00
#
_symmetry.space_group_name_H-M   'P 1'
#
loop_
_entity.id
_entity.type
_entity.pdbx_description
1 polymer ?
#
loop_
_entity_poly.entity_id
_entity_poly.type
_entity_poly.pdbx_seq_one_letter_code
_entity_poly.pdbx_strand_id
1 'polypeptide(L)' 'MYDLTRYVCPQLFVQFKLILKNHNRSEDMVFIFAENAQISDVFRYLDNQQIDYSWYENQLTVVNSLKEKV' A
#
# COMPACT_ATOMS: atom_id res chain seq x y z
N MET A 1 10.08 -3.24 1.40
CA MET A 1 9.77 -1.81 1.25
C MET A 1 9.80 -1.47 -0.24
N TYR A 2 8.77 -0.77 -0.74
CA TYR A 2 8.57 -0.46 -2.15
C TYR A 2 8.50 1.06 -2.35
N ASP A 3 9.45 1.61 -3.09
CA ASP A 3 9.49 3.05 -3.40
C ASP A 3 8.62 3.36 -4.63
N LEU A 4 7.58 4.17 -4.42
CA LEU A 4 6.65 4.65 -5.43
C LEU A 4 6.77 6.16 -5.68
N THR A 5 7.77 6.84 -5.13
CA THR A 5 7.96 8.31 -5.22
C THR A 5 8.06 8.82 -6.65
N ARG A 6 8.47 7.97 -7.59
CA ARG A 6 8.63 8.32 -9.02
C ARG A 6 7.34 8.25 -9.82
N TYR A 7 6.29 7.64 -9.28
CA TYR A 7 5.04 7.45 -10.01
C TYR A 7 4.04 8.54 -9.66
N VAL A 8 3.32 9.01 -10.67
CA VAL A 8 2.18 9.90 -10.53
C VAL A 8 0.90 9.18 -10.91
N CYS A 9 -0.27 9.72 -10.54
CA CYS A 9 -1.53 9.15 -11.00
C CYS A 9 -1.66 9.19 -12.53
N PRO A 10 -2.19 8.14 -13.18
CA PRO A 10 -2.74 6.91 -12.58
C PRO A 10 -1.70 5.79 -12.36
N GLN A 11 -0.46 5.96 -12.82
CA GLN A 11 0.58 4.92 -12.76
C GLN A 11 0.89 4.48 -11.33
N LEU A 12 0.89 5.42 -10.38
CA LEU A 12 1.10 5.15 -8.96
C LEU A 12 0.15 4.06 -8.45
N PHE A 13 -1.15 4.21 -8.72
CA PHE A 13 -2.15 3.25 -8.30
C PHE A 13 -1.99 1.89 -8.98
N VAL A 14 -1.66 1.88 -10.27
CA VAL A 14 -1.41 0.65 -11.03
C VAL A 14 -0.23 -0.13 -10.46
N GLN A 15 0.89 0.55 -10.19
CA GLN A 15 2.10 -0.08 -9.63
C GLN A 15 1.85 -0.59 -8.21
N PHE A 16 1.23 0.23 -7.36
CA PHE A 16 0.81 -0.17 -6.02
C PHE A 16 -0.02 -1.47 -6.05
N LYS A 17 -1.07 -1.51 -6.89
CA LYS A 17 -1.97 -2.66 -6.99
C LYS A 17 -1.26 -3.91 -7.54
N LEU A 18 -0.36 -3.76 -8.50
CA LEU A 18 0.42 -4.87 -9.05
C LEU A 18 1.33 -5.48 -7.98
N ILE A 19 2.05 -4.64 -7.25
CA ILE A 19 2.96 -5.07 -6.17
C ILE A 19 2.17 -5.79 -5.08
N LEU A 20 1.06 -5.20 -4.63
CA LEU A 20 0.21 -5.79 -3.59
C LEU A 20 -0.34 -7.17 -4.00
N LYS A 21 -0.72 -7.35 -5.26
CA LYS A 21 -1.23 -8.63 -5.78
C LYS A 21 -0.16 -9.72 -5.89
N ASN A 22 1.06 -9.33 -6.24
CA ASN A 22 2.17 -10.26 -6.47
C ASN A 22 2.92 -10.63 -5.18
N HIS A 23 2.68 -9.90 -4.10
CA HIS A 23 3.34 -10.17 -2.83
C HIS A 23 2.71 -11.34 -2.09
N ASN A 24 3.55 -12.17 -1.49
CA ASN A 24 3.09 -13.29 -0.68
C ASN A 24 2.54 -12.74 0.64
N ARG A 25 1.31 -13.10 1.02
CA ARG A 25 0.58 -12.51 2.16
C ARG A 25 1.11 -12.94 3.53
N SER A 26 2.39 -13.23 3.66
CA SER A 26 3.01 -13.67 4.92
C SER A 26 3.67 -12.53 5.68
N GLU A 27 3.95 -11.41 5.02
CA GLU A 27 4.72 -10.30 5.58
C GLU A 27 4.00 -8.95 5.40
N ASP A 28 4.34 -8.01 6.27
CA ASP A 28 3.85 -6.64 6.18
C ASP A 28 4.54 -5.92 5.03
N MET A 29 3.80 -5.08 4.30
CA MET A 29 4.32 -4.38 3.13
C MET A 29 4.40 -2.89 3.37
N VAL A 30 5.60 -2.33 3.22
CA VAL A 30 5.82 -0.88 3.33
C VAL A 30 5.94 -0.27 1.94
N PHE A 31 5.18 0.79 1.66
CA PHE A 31 5.22 1.59 0.44
C PHE A 31 5.57 3.04 0.78
N ILE A 32 6.47 3.66 0.01
CA ILE A 32 6.85 5.08 0.15
C ILE A 32 6.31 5.85 -1.04
N PHE A 33 5.68 6.99 -0.77
CA PHE A 33 5.14 7.89 -1.78
C PHE A 33 5.86 9.23 -1.76
N ALA A 34 5.74 9.99 -2.85
CA ALA A 34 6.11 11.40 -2.82
C ALA A 34 5.16 12.18 -1.91
N GLU A 35 5.64 13.24 -1.24
CA GLU A 35 4.84 14.03 -0.29
C GLU A 35 3.55 14.61 -0.91
N ASN A 36 3.59 14.92 -2.21
CA ASN A 36 2.48 15.49 -2.96
C ASN A 36 1.69 14.44 -3.77
N ALA A 37 1.92 13.15 -3.53
CA ALA A 37 1.27 12.08 -4.27
C ALA A 37 -0.25 12.07 -4.04
N GLN A 38 -1.01 11.85 -5.11
CA GLN A 38 -2.46 11.65 -5.04
C GLN A 38 -2.75 10.19 -4.66
N ILE A 39 -2.93 9.91 -3.37
CA ILE A 39 -3.05 8.54 -2.83
C ILE A 39 -4.48 8.15 -2.41
N SER A 40 -5.48 8.99 -2.67
CA SER A 40 -6.88 8.72 -2.29
C SER A 40 -7.41 7.41 -2.87
N ASP A 41 -7.02 7.07 -4.10
CA ASP A 41 -7.39 5.80 -4.74
C ASP A 41 -6.75 4.58 -4.08
N VAL A 42 -5.58 4.75 -3.47
CA VAL A 42 -4.89 3.68 -2.71
C VAL A 42 -5.70 3.35 -1.46
N PHE A 43 -6.03 4.35 -0.65
CA PHE A 43 -6.83 4.14 0.57
C PHE A 43 -8.21 3.57 0.26
N ARG A 44 -8.93 4.16 -0.69
CA ARG A 44 -10.23 3.67 -1.12
C ARG A 44 -10.18 2.21 -1.58
N TYR A 45 -9.11 1.81 -2.26
CA TYR A 45 -8.93 0.43 -2.66
C TYR A 45 -8.68 -0.49 -1.45
N LEU A 46 -7.81 -0.11 -0.52
CA LEU A 46 -7.53 -0.89 0.69
C LEU A 46 -8.79 -1.08 1.56
N ASP A 47 -9.54 0.00 1.79
CA ASP A 47 -10.79 -0.03 2.55
C ASP A 47 -11.81 -0.99 1.89
N ASN A 48 -11.97 -0.89 0.56
CA ASN A 48 -12.86 -1.77 -0.21
C ASN A 48 -12.43 -3.23 -0.22
N GLN A 49 -11.15 -3.52 0.05
CA GLN A 49 -10.63 -4.88 0.15
C GLN A 49 -10.55 -5.36 1.60
N GLN A 50 -10.94 -4.53 2.57
CA GLN A 50 -10.83 -4.82 4.01
C GLN A 50 -9.41 -5.22 4.40
N ILE A 51 -8.42 -4.52 3.83
CA ILE A 51 -7.00 -4.74 4.14
C ILE A 51 -6.60 -3.74 5.21
N ASP A 52 -6.03 -4.23 6.30
CA ASP A 52 -5.51 -3.38 7.38
C ASP A 52 -4.26 -2.63 6.93
N TYR A 53 -4.17 -1.35 7.28
CA TYR A 53 -2.99 -0.53 7.00
C TYR A 53 -2.77 0.56 8.05
N SER A 54 -1.54 1.04 8.13
CA SER A 54 -1.19 2.27 8.83
C SER A 54 -0.52 3.25 7.87
N TRP A 55 -0.76 4.54 8.12
CA TRP A 55 -0.20 5.63 7.33
C TRP A 55 0.54 6.60 8.25
N TYR A 56 1.78 6.91 7.90
CA TYR A 56 2.59 7.91 8.60
C TYR A 56 3.39 8.73 7.58
N GLU A 57 3.17 10.05 7.58
CA GLU A 57 3.76 11.01 6.65
C GLU A 57 3.54 10.66 5.17
N ASN A 58 4.49 9.98 4.55
CA ASN A 58 4.46 9.54 3.16
C ASN A 58 4.64 8.02 3.02
N GLN A 59 4.49 7.28 4.12
CA GLN A 59 4.70 5.85 4.21
C GLN A 59 3.40 5.12 4.56
N LEU A 60 3.05 4.14 3.74
CA LEU A 60 1.94 3.22 3.95
C LEU A 60 2.48 1.85 4.34
N THR A 61 2.05 1.33 5.48
CA THR A 61 2.31 -0.04 5.88
C THR A 61 1.02 -0.83 5.77
N VAL A 62 0.95 -1.77 4.83
CA VAL A 62 -0.13 -2.75 4.73
C VAL A 62 0.20 -3.89 5.69
N VAL A 63 -0.69 -4.12 6.67
CA VAL A 63 -0.51 -5.08 7.75
C VAL A 63 -1.12 -6.42 7.34
N ASN A 64 -0.42 -7.50 7.64
CA ASN A 64 -0.95 -8.84 7.47
C ASN A 64 -1.80 -9.27 8.68
N SER A 65 -3.12 -9.29 8.54
CA SER A 65 -4.06 -9.74 9.58
C SER A 65 -3.96 -11.24 9.91
N LEU A 66 -3.15 -12.04 9.19
CA LEU A 66 -2.88 -13.45 9.54
C LEU A 66 -1.91 -13.61 10.72
N LYS A 67 -1.22 -12.54 11.16
CA LYS A 67 -0.33 -12.59 12.33
C LYS A 67 -1.06 -12.61 13.69
N GLU A 68 -2.38 -12.40 13.73
CA GLU A 68 -3.17 -12.34 14.97
C GLU A 68 -3.97 -13.62 15.28
N LYS A 69 -3.58 -14.77 14.72
CA LYS A 69 -4.10 -16.08 15.16
C LYS A 69 -2.95 -17.01 15.59
N VAL A 70 -2.41 -16.74 16.78
CA VAL A 70 -1.66 -17.72 17.58
C VAL A 70 -2.51 -18.06 18.80
#